data_AF-A0A946PZR1-F1
#
_entry.id   AF-A0A946PZR1-F1
#
_cell.length_a   1.000
_cell.length_b   1.000
_cell.length_c   1.000
_cell.angle_alpha   90.00
_cell.angle_beta   90.00
_cell.angle_gamma   90.00
#
_symmetry.space_group_name_H-M   'P 1'
#
loop_
_entity.id
_entity.type
_entity.pdbx_description
1 polymer ?
#
loop_
_entity_poly.entity_id
_entity_poly.type
_entity_poly.pdbx_seq_one_letter_code
_entity_poly.pdbx_strand_id
1 'polypeptide(L)'
;MPSTVTNSPPKVPDGGVGTTPDTGDGVLAEGEVILEEISNIIVTFNEAMDNTTTGDEVSNPLNYLLLSEGNTAGFQTTSCQVAKSTGVDMGDIQVPISTVSYTGTAPYQATLNLAAPIENGNYRLYACGTATLRDLAGNALLGGADYLLNFSVQMATTPSNLPSTGFRHGQMGR
;
A
#
# COMPACT_ATOMS: atom_id res chain seq x y z
N MET A 1 -21.82 11.46 -21.63
CA MET A 1 -20.62 11.77 -22.44
C MET A 1 -19.68 10.60 -22.25
N PRO A 2 -19.27 9.84 -23.28
CA PRO A 2 -18.23 8.84 -23.09
C PRO A 2 -16.93 9.62 -22.81
N SER A 3 -16.26 9.32 -21.72
CA SER A 3 -14.94 9.87 -21.43
C SER A 3 -14.06 9.61 -22.65
N THR A 4 -13.49 10.67 -23.22
CA THR A 4 -12.59 10.56 -24.36
C THR A 4 -11.40 9.74 -23.92
N VAL A 5 -11.26 8.53 -24.46
CA VAL A 5 -10.11 7.66 -24.27
C VAL A 5 -8.87 8.47 -24.65
N THR A 6 -8.03 8.77 -23.66
CA THR A 6 -6.83 9.57 -23.87
C THR A 6 -5.73 8.66 -24.41
N ASN A 7 -4.82 9.20 -25.23
CA ASN A 7 -3.63 8.46 -25.67
C ASN A 7 -2.42 8.79 -24.80
N SER A 8 -2.66 9.31 -23.60
CA SER A 8 -1.61 9.57 -22.61
C SER A 8 -1.58 8.44 -21.60
N PRO A 9 -0.40 7.97 -21.18
CA PRO A 9 -0.32 6.99 -20.11
C PRO A 9 -0.97 7.48 -18.80
N PRO A 10 -1.72 6.60 -18.10
CA PRO A 10 -2.28 6.93 -16.80
C PRO A 10 -1.16 7.10 -15.77
N LYS A 11 -1.47 7.80 -14.69
CA LYS A 11 -0.55 8.15 -13.60
C LYS A 11 -1.25 8.08 -12.25
N VAL A 12 -0.47 7.82 -11.20
CA VAL A 12 -0.84 8.21 -9.84
C VAL A 12 -0.31 9.65 -9.67
N PRO A 13 -1.17 10.67 -9.46
CA PRO A 13 -0.73 12.04 -9.28
C PRO A 13 -0.02 12.20 -7.92
N ASP A 14 0.69 13.32 -7.75
CA ASP A 14 1.26 13.69 -6.45
C ASP A 14 0.14 13.80 -5.41
N GLY A 15 0.32 13.17 -4.25
CA GLY A 15 -0.74 13.04 -3.24
C GLY A 15 -1.87 12.07 -3.62
N GLY A 16 -1.67 11.24 -4.65
CA GLY A 16 -2.65 10.27 -5.13
C GLY A 16 -2.76 9.02 -4.25
N VAL A 17 -1.94 8.87 -3.20
CA VAL A 17 -2.01 7.73 -2.28
C VAL A 17 -2.48 8.22 -0.92
N GLY A 18 -3.33 7.45 -0.25
CA GLY A 18 -3.76 7.68 1.13
C GLY A 18 -3.97 6.35 1.86
N THR A 19 -4.44 6.40 3.11
CA THR A 19 -4.64 5.21 3.95
C THR A 19 -5.97 5.20 4.67
N THR A 20 -6.31 4.07 5.29
CA THR A 20 -7.36 4.01 6.30
C THR A 20 -6.91 3.15 7.50
N PRO A 21 -6.90 3.71 8.73
CA PRO A 21 -7.14 5.11 9.10
C PRO A 21 -6.24 6.12 8.38
N ASP A 22 -6.70 7.36 8.30
CA ASP A 22 -5.94 8.48 7.72
C ASP A 22 -4.81 8.90 8.67
N THR A 23 -3.65 9.24 8.13
CA THR A 23 -2.45 9.65 8.87
C THR A 23 -2.41 11.13 9.21
N GLY A 24 -3.38 11.91 8.72
CA GLY A 24 -3.71 13.24 9.25
C GLY A 24 -4.02 14.30 8.20
N ASP A 25 -3.61 14.08 6.95
CA ASP A 25 -3.81 15.03 5.84
C ASP A 25 -4.48 14.40 4.60
N GLY A 26 -4.92 13.15 4.68
CA GLY A 26 -5.55 12.40 3.60
C GLY A 26 -4.56 11.85 2.57
N VAL A 27 -3.26 12.02 2.78
CA VAL A 27 -2.20 11.64 1.85
C VAL A 27 -1.17 10.77 2.57
N LEU A 28 -0.73 9.72 1.89
CA LEU A 28 0.50 9.02 2.24
C LEU A 28 1.61 9.52 1.31
N ALA A 29 2.50 10.33 1.86
CA ALA A 29 3.59 10.95 1.13
C ALA A 29 4.87 10.09 1.12
N GLU A 30 5.76 10.38 0.17
CA GLU A 30 7.06 9.73 0.10
C GLU A 30 7.88 10.01 1.37
N GLY A 31 8.36 8.95 2.01
CA GLY A 31 9.13 8.99 3.25
C GLY A 31 8.31 9.27 4.51
N GLU A 32 6.97 9.24 4.41
CA GLU A 32 6.11 9.51 5.57
C GLU A 32 6.29 8.47 6.69
N VAL A 33 6.15 8.95 7.93
CA VAL A 33 6.19 8.12 9.14
C VAL A 33 4.78 8.01 9.70
N ILE A 34 4.20 6.82 9.58
CA ILE A 34 2.90 6.45 10.10
C ILE A 34 3.04 6.05 11.57
N LEU A 35 2.20 6.62 12.45
CA LEU A 35 2.23 6.35 13.89
C LEU A 35 1.09 5.45 14.37
N GLU A 36 0.26 4.96 13.46
CA GLU A 36 -0.94 4.15 13.72
C GLU A 36 -0.97 2.88 12.86
N GLU A 37 -1.81 1.92 13.23
CA GLU A 37 -2.05 0.73 12.41
C GLU A 37 -2.93 1.09 11.21
N ILE A 38 -2.45 0.86 9.98
CA ILE A 38 -3.27 0.98 8.77
C ILE A 38 -3.73 -0.39 8.28
N SER A 39 -4.95 -0.43 7.75
CA SER A 39 -5.57 -1.64 7.21
C SER A 39 -5.81 -1.56 5.70
N ASN A 40 -5.83 -0.34 5.16
CA ASN A 40 -6.04 -0.09 3.74
C ASN A 40 -5.08 0.97 3.22
N ILE A 41 -4.68 0.80 1.96
CA ILE A 41 -4.01 1.82 1.16
C ILE A 41 -4.93 2.17 0.00
N ILE A 42 -5.11 3.45 -0.28
CA ILE A 42 -5.95 3.96 -1.35
C ILE A 42 -5.03 4.53 -2.42
N VAL A 43 -5.12 4.02 -3.64
CA VAL A 43 -4.37 4.51 -4.81
C VAL A 43 -5.35 5.19 -5.76
N THR A 44 -5.13 6.47 -6.03
CA THR A 44 -5.95 7.32 -6.89
C THR A 44 -5.24 7.48 -8.22
N PHE A 45 -5.93 7.16 -9.32
CA PHE A 45 -5.40 7.37 -10.67
C PHE A 45 -5.96 8.67 -11.27
N ASN A 46 -5.19 9.30 -12.17
CA ASN A 46 -5.64 10.52 -12.86
C ASN A 46 -6.73 10.28 -13.90
N GLU A 47 -6.96 9.02 -14.28
CA GLU A 47 -7.96 8.62 -15.26
C GLU A 47 -8.46 7.18 -15.02
N ALA A 48 -9.43 6.75 -15.82
CA ALA A 48 -10.03 5.44 -15.68
C ALA A 48 -9.07 4.32 -16.10
N MET A 49 -8.80 3.40 -15.17
CA MET A 49 -8.03 2.19 -15.40
C MET A 49 -8.89 1.05 -15.97
N ASP A 50 -8.25 0.11 -16.68
CA ASP A 50 -8.87 -1.14 -17.12
C ASP A 50 -9.20 -2.03 -15.92
N ASN A 51 -10.45 -2.45 -15.84
CA ASN A 51 -10.97 -3.34 -14.81
C ASN A 51 -11.68 -4.57 -15.39
N THR A 52 -11.34 -4.95 -16.61
CA THR A 52 -12.02 -6.01 -17.37
C THR A 52 -11.09 -7.04 -17.99
N THR A 53 -9.83 -6.67 -18.28
CA THR A 53 -8.85 -7.61 -18.85
C THR A 53 -8.33 -8.56 -17.78
N THR A 54 -8.70 -9.85 -17.88
CA THR A 54 -8.30 -10.90 -16.93
C THR A 54 -6.81 -11.00 -16.69
N GLY A 55 -6.40 -10.81 -15.44
CA GLY A 55 -5.02 -10.78 -14.97
C GLY A 55 -4.47 -9.35 -14.84
N ASP A 56 -4.94 -8.43 -15.68
CA ASP A 56 -4.44 -7.05 -15.77
C ASP A 56 -5.41 -6.03 -15.16
N GLU A 57 -6.52 -6.49 -14.56
CA GLU A 57 -7.49 -5.60 -13.95
C GLU A 57 -6.86 -4.78 -12.82
N VAL A 58 -7.21 -3.50 -12.74
CA VAL A 58 -6.87 -2.62 -11.63
C VAL A 58 -7.39 -3.14 -10.27
N SER A 59 -8.39 -4.01 -10.26
CA SER A 59 -8.90 -4.69 -9.06
C SER A 59 -8.20 -6.01 -8.74
N ASN A 60 -7.22 -6.45 -9.53
CA ASN A 60 -6.44 -7.63 -9.23
C ASN A 60 -5.35 -7.31 -8.19
N PRO A 61 -5.34 -7.92 -6.99
CA PRO A 61 -4.31 -7.68 -5.98
C PRO A 61 -2.88 -7.95 -6.47
N LEU A 62 -2.71 -8.86 -7.43
CA LEU A 62 -1.40 -9.18 -8.01
C LEU A 62 -0.82 -8.06 -8.88
N ASN A 63 -1.58 -6.98 -9.12
CA ASN A 63 -1.13 -5.81 -9.87
C ASN A 63 -0.58 -4.69 -8.97
N TYR A 64 -0.44 -4.99 -7.68
CA TYR A 64 0.22 -4.19 -6.68
C TYR A 64 1.19 -5.07 -5.91
N LEU A 65 2.27 -4.47 -5.42
CA LEU A 65 3.23 -5.16 -4.56
C LEU A 65 3.51 -4.28 -3.36
N LEU A 66 3.22 -4.77 -2.16
CA LEU A 66 3.63 -4.13 -0.92
C LEU A 66 4.77 -4.96 -0.32
N LEU A 67 5.91 -4.33 -0.11
CA LEU A 67 7.08 -4.94 0.50
C LEU A 67 7.34 -4.29 1.85
N SER A 68 7.76 -5.08 2.82
CA SER A 68 8.55 -4.61 3.95
C SER A 68 10.01 -4.98 3.75
N GLU A 69 10.90 -4.11 4.24
CA GLU A 69 12.33 -4.38 4.26
C GLU A 69 12.60 -5.62 5.14
N GLY A 70 13.37 -6.57 4.62
CA GLY A 70 13.75 -7.77 5.36
C GLY A 70 15.05 -7.59 6.14
N ASN A 71 15.89 -8.63 6.12
CA ASN A 71 17.16 -8.63 6.87
C ASN A 71 18.31 -7.94 6.12
N THR A 72 18.11 -7.59 4.85
CA THR A 72 19.09 -6.86 4.04
C THR A 72 18.66 -5.40 3.98
N ALA A 73 19.60 -4.48 4.22
CA ALA A 73 19.30 -3.06 4.13
C ALA A 73 18.97 -2.64 2.69
N GLY A 74 17.90 -1.88 2.54
CA GLY A 74 17.27 -1.47 1.30
C GLY A 74 16.34 -2.53 0.70
N PHE A 75 15.43 -2.07 -0.16
CA PHE A 75 14.61 -2.97 -0.97
C PHE A 75 15.43 -3.61 -2.08
N GLN A 76 15.42 -4.93 -2.16
CA GLN A 76 16.19 -5.71 -3.14
C GLN A 76 15.38 -5.99 -4.42
N THR A 77 14.07 -6.12 -4.30
CA THR A 77 13.14 -6.27 -5.42
C THR A 77 13.09 -4.96 -6.21
N THR A 78 13.45 -5.03 -7.48
CA THR A 78 13.70 -3.84 -8.31
C THR A 78 12.50 -3.38 -9.15
N SER A 79 11.53 -4.26 -9.40
CA SER A 79 10.32 -3.95 -10.17
C SER A 79 9.25 -5.02 -9.96
N CYS A 80 8.00 -4.66 -10.30
CA CYS A 80 6.91 -5.62 -10.38
C CYS A 80 7.18 -6.71 -11.43
N GLN A 81 7.77 -6.37 -12.58
CA GLN A 81 8.08 -7.34 -13.62
C GLN A 81 9.07 -8.41 -13.14
N VAL A 82 10.10 -8.02 -12.37
CA VAL A 82 11.01 -8.97 -11.73
C VAL A 82 10.25 -9.82 -10.70
N ALA A 83 9.48 -9.18 -9.80
CA ALA A 83 8.70 -9.90 -8.79
C ALA A 83 7.74 -10.94 -9.39
N LYS A 84 7.08 -10.64 -10.51
CA LYS A 84 6.16 -11.56 -11.20
C LYS A 84 6.87 -12.70 -11.94
N SER A 85 8.10 -12.47 -12.41
CA SER A 85 8.83 -13.47 -13.22
C SER A 85 9.71 -14.40 -12.38
N THR A 86 10.33 -13.87 -11.32
CA THR A 86 11.28 -14.63 -10.48
C THR A 86 10.84 -14.76 -9.03
N GLY A 87 9.72 -14.11 -8.64
CA GLY A 87 9.34 -13.93 -7.25
C GLY A 87 9.96 -12.68 -6.62
N VAL A 88 9.43 -12.30 -5.46
CA VAL A 88 10.00 -11.27 -4.59
C VAL A 88 11.40 -11.70 -4.13
N ASP A 89 12.34 -10.77 -4.11
CA ASP A 89 13.71 -11.05 -3.66
C ASP A 89 13.71 -11.48 -2.19
N MET A 90 14.56 -12.44 -1.83
CA MET A 90 14.63 -12.99 -0.47
C MET A 90 15.10 -11.98 0.59
N GLY A 91 15.67 -10.85 0.17
CA GLY A 91 16.01 -9.73 1.04
C GLY A 91 14.81 -8.89 1.47
N ASP A 92 13.66 -9.03 0.81
CA ASP A 92 12.41 -8.34 1.12
C ASP A 92 11.36 -9.32 1.64
N ILE A 93 10.33 -8.80 2.31
CA ILE A 93 9.18 -9.56 2.74
C ILE A 93 7.95 -9.02 2.04
N GLN A 94 7.22 -9.87 1.33
CA GLN A 94 5.96 -9.47 0.71
C GLN A 94 4.85 -9.38 1.76
N VAL A 95 4.23 -8.20 1.85
CA VAL A 95 3.04 -7.97 2.66
C VAL A 95 1.81 -8.31 1.84
N PRO A 96 0.96 -9.26 2.27
CA PRO A 96 -0.18 -9.69 1.47
C PRO A 96 -1.27 -8.60 1.36
N ILE A 97 -1.64 -8.26 0.13
CA ILE A 97 -2.86 -7.52 -0.19
C ILE A 97 -3.96 -8.56 -0.44
N SER A 98 -5.00 -8.54 0.40
CA SER A 98 -6.07 -9.54 0.37
C SER A 98 -7.00 -9.36 -0.81
N THR A 99 -7.47 -8.13 -1.02
CA THR A 99 -8.43 -7.75 -2.05
C THR A 99 -8.19 -6.32 -2.49
N VAL A 100 -8.52 -6.03 -3.75
CA VAL A 100 -8.54 -4.66 -4.27
C VAL A 100 -9.93 -4.37 -4.79
N SER A 101 -10.57 -3.33 -4.28
CA SER A 101 -11.80 -2.79 -4.85
C SER A 101 -11.46 -1.56 -5.69
N TYR A 102 -12.13 -1.40 -6.84
CA TYR A 102 -11.88 -0.27 -7.73
C TYR A 102 -13.17 0.49 -8.02
N THR A 103 -13.09 1.83 -7.91
CA THR A 103 -14.17 2.74 -8.28
C THR A 103 -13.91 3.27 -9.68
N GLY A 104 -14.64 2.74 -10.68
CA GLY A 104 -14.48 3.11 -12.10
C GLY A 104 -14.95 4.52 -12.51
N THR A 105 -15.21 5.39 -11.54
CA THR A 105 -15.59 6.79 -11.72
C THR A 105 -14.67 7.66 -10.88
N ALA A 106 -14.44 8.91 -11.34
CA ALA A 106 -13.62 9.87 -10.59
C ALA A 106 -14.07 9.93 -9.11
N PRO A 107 -13.14 9.78 -8.16
CA PRO A 107 -11.69 9.96 -8.30
C PRO A 107 -10.86 8.73 -8.79
N TYR A 108 -11.44 7.67 -9.36
CA TYR A 108 -10.70 6.51 -9.92
C TYR A 108 -9.77 5.85 -8.89
N GLN A 109 -10.37 5.37 -7.80
CA GLN A 109 -9.63 4.84 -6.66
C GLN A 109 -9.61 3.32 -6.63
N ALA A 110 -8.43 2.75 -6.44
CA ALA A 110 -8.22 1.38 -6.01
C ALA A 110 -7.95 1.35 -4.50
N THR A 111 -8.79 0.65 -3.74
CA THR A 111 -8.60 0.44 -2.31
C THR A 111 -7.99 -0.95 -2.10
N LEU A 112 -6.74 -0.98 -1.66
CA LEU A 112 -5.96 -2.16 -1.36
C LEU A 112 -6.20 -2.53 0.11
N ASN A 113 -6.93 -3.63 0.34
CA ASN A 113 -7.23 -4.13 1.67
C ASN A 113 -6.13 -5.09 2.09
N LEU A 114 -5.40 -4.77 3.17
CA LEU A 114 -4.30 -5.60 3.65
C LEU A 114 -4.84 -6.84 4.37
N ALA A 115 -4.13 -7.96 4.28
CA ALA A 115 -4.58 -9.20 4.94
C ALA A 115 -4.51 -9.13 6.47
N ALA A 116 -3.64 -8.27 6.99
CA ALA A 116 -3.52 -7.90 8.40
C ALA A 116 -3.01 -6.45 8.48
N PRO A 117 -3.26 -5.75 9.61
CA PRO A 117 -2.58 -4.50 9.89
C PRO A 117 -1.07 -4.65 9.80
N ILE A 118 -0.39 -3.64 9.27
CA ILE A 118 1.07 -3.66 9.11
C ILE A 118 1.77 -3.27 10.41
N GLU A 119 2.89 -3.93 10.69
CA GLU A 119 3.70 -3.72 11.89
C GLU A 119 4.73 -2.60 11.69
N ASN A 120 5.51 -2.29 12.74
CA ASN A 120 6.61 -1.34 12.62
C ASN A 120 7.66 -1.82 11.60
N GLY A 121 8.05 -0.94 10.68
CA GLY A 121 9.00 -1.27 9.62
C GLY A 121 9.05 -0.24 8.50
N ASN A 122 9.94 -0.47 7.53
CA ASN A 122 10.04 0.30 6.30
C ASN A 122 9.28 -0.44 5.19
N TYR A 123 8.49 0.30 4.42
CA TYR A 123 7.61 -0.25 3.41
C TYR A 123 7.81 0.42 2.05
N ARG A 124 7.58 -0.36 0.99
CA ARG A 124 7.52 0.12 -0.38
C ARG A 124 6.27 -0.43 -1.07
N LEU A 125 5.42 0.47 -1.53
CA LEU A 125 4.31 0.16 -2.42
C LEU A 125 4.76 0.28 -3.87
N TYR A 126 4.39 -0.72 -4.68
CA TYR A 126 4.41 -0.67 -6.13
C TYR A 126 2.99 -0.71 -6.67
N ALA A 127 2.71 0.12 -7.68
CA ALA A 127 1.64 -0.13 -8.63
C ALA A 127 2.27 -0.52 -9.98
N CYS A 128 1.92 -1.71 -10.48
CA CYS A 128 2.71 -2.43 -11.47
C CYS A 128 2.49 -1.98 -12.93
N GLY A 129 3.09 -0.85 -13.33
CA GLY A 129 3.07 -0.38 -14.72
C GLY A 129 4.01 -1.12 -15.66
N THR A 130 5.13 -1.67 -15.17
CA THR A 130 6.06 -2.49 -15.98
C THR A 130 5.43 -3.82 -16.43
N ALA A 131 4.39 -4.27 -15.73
CA ALA A 131 3.81 -5.59 -15.94
C ALA A 131 2.37 -5.55 -16.45
N THR A 132 1.45 -4.83 -15.79
CA THR A 132 0.01 -5.13 -15.92
C THR A 132 -0.94 -3.94 -15.91
N LEU A 133 -0.72 -2.91 -15.09
CA LEU A 133 -1.72 -1.83 -14.96
C LEU A 133 -1.80 -0.97 -16.22
N ARG A 134 -3.01 -0.85 -16.79
CA ARG A 134 -3.31 -0.11 -18.02
C ARG A 134 -4.56 0.74 -17.88
N ASP A 135 -4.65 1.80 -18.68
CA ASP A 135 -5.91 2.54 -18.89
C ASP A 135 -6.84 1.80 -19.86
N LEU A 136 -8.04 2.37 -20.09
CA LEU A 136 -9.01 1.86 -21.07
C LEU A 136 -8.53 1.95 -22.53
N ALA A 137 -7.47 2.70 -22.83
CA ALA A 137 -6.85 2.78 -24.15
C ALA A 137 -5.77 1.70 -24.36
N GLY A 138 -5.38 0.99 -23.30
CA GLY A 138 -4.29 0.02 -23.29
C GLY A 138 -2.91 0.62 -22.97
N ASN A 139 -2.82 1.92 -22.66
CA ASN A 139 -1.56 2.54 -22.26
C ASN A 139 -1.17 2.03 -20.87
N ALA A 140 0.08 1.59 -20.72
CA ALA A 140 0.61 1.15 -19.43
C ALA A 140 0.80 2.33 -18.47
N LEU A 141 0.57 2.10 -17.17
CA LEU A 141 0.83 3.07 -16.10
C LEU A 141 2.25 3.65 -16.23
N LEU A 142 2.35 4.99 -16.14
CA LEU A 142 3.59 5.75 -16.31
C LEU A 142 4.36 5.41 -17.59
N GLY A 143 3.68 4.95 -18.64
CA GLY A 143 4.30 4.55 -19.91
C GLY A 143 5.07 3.23 -19.82
N GLY A 144 4.72 2.36 -18.87
CA GLY A 144 5.40 1.08 -18.64
C GLY A 144 6.41 1.10 -17.49
N ALA A 145 6.34 2.09 -16.61
CA ALA A 145 7.15 2.16 -15.39
C ALA A 145 6.30 1.87 -14.15
N ASP A 146 6.90 1.31 -13.11
CA ASP A 146 6.20 1.09 -11.84
C ASP A 146 6.09 2.41 -11.09
N TYR A 147 4.92 2.66 -10.50
CA TYR A 147 4.81 3.68 -9.46
C TYR A 147 5.42 3.13 -8.17
N LEU A 148 6.15 3.97 -7.44
CA LEU A 148 6.82 3.62 -6.20
C LEU A 148 6.45 4.64 -5.12
N LEU A 149 6.19 4.16 -3.91
CA LEU A 149 6.04 4.99 -2.72
C LEU A 149 6.69 4.30 -1.54
N ASN A 150 7.65 4.96 -0.90
CA ASN A 150 8.28 4.50 0.34
C ASN A 150 7.65 5.21 1.54
N PHE A 151 7.42 4.48 2.61
CA PHE A 151 6.96 5.01 3.89
C PHE A 151 7.43 4.12 5.02
N SER A 152 7.23 4.54 6.27
CA SER A 152 7.57 3.74 7.43
C SER A 152 6.45 3.74 8.46
N VAL A 153 6.38 2.70 9.27
CA VAL A 153 5.45 2.58 10.40
C VAL A 153 6.27 2.54 11.68
N GLN A 154 5.96 3.44 12.61
CA GLN A 154 6.65 3.62 13.88
C GLN A 154 5.65 3.83 15.02
N MET A 155 4.75 2.87 15.19
CA MET A 155 3.80 2.86 16.28
C MET A 155 4.52 2.73 17.62
N ALA A 156 4.05 3.49 18.61
CA ALA A 156 4.55 3.36 19.97
C ALA A 156 4.15 1.99 20.53
N THR A 157 5.13 1.19 20.95
CA THR A 157 4.85 0.01 21.77
C THR A 157 4.30 0.49 23.11
N THR A 158 3.00 0.32 23.37
CA THR A 158 2.51 0.47 24.74
C THR A 158 3.19 -0.60 25.59
N PRO A 159 3.94 -0.25 26.67
CA PRO A 159 4.49 -1.26 27.53
C PRO A 159 3.34 -2.05 28.15
N SER A 160 3.22 -3.32 27.77
CA SER A 160 2.35 -4.28 28.44
C SER A 160 2.83 -4.41 29.89
N ASN A 161 1.94 -4.12 30.84
CA ASN A 161 2.03 -4.27 32.29
C ASN A 161 2.41 -3.01 33.09
N LEU A 162 1.41 -2.37 33.68
CA LEU A 162 1.50 -2.13 35.12
C LEU A 162 1.08 -3.44 35.80
N PRO A 163 1.92 -4.10 36.60
CA PRO A 163 1.45 -5.19 37.43
C PRO A 163 0.40 -4.62 38.40
N SER A 164 -0.78 -5.24 38.45
CA SER A 164 -1.73 -5.08 39.56
C SER A 164 -1.10 -5.72 40.81
N THR A 165 -0.02 -5.14 41.34
CA THR A 165 0.45 -5.53 42.67
C THR A 165 -0.42 -4.82 43.67
N GLY A 166 -1.36 -5.60 44.20
CA GLY A 166 -2.16 -5.27 45.36
C GLY A 166 -1.32 -4.68 46.47
N PHE A 167 -1.60 -3.42 46.79
CA PHE A 167 -1.33 -2.90 48.12
C PHE A 167 -2.32 -3.60 49.06
N ARG A 168 -1.83 -4.54 49.86
CA ARG A 168 -2.56 -4.99 51.05
C ARG A 168 -2.73 -3.77 51.94
N HIS A 169 -3.98 -3.32 52.18
CA HIS A 169 -4.25 -2.39 53.27
C HIS A 169 -3.83 -3.07 54.57
N GLY A 170 -2.71 -2.63 55.14
CA GLY A 170 -2.30 -3.04 56.46
C GLY A 170 -3.36 -2.62 57.47
N GLN A 171 -4.03 -3.60 58.08
CA GLN A 171 -4.77 -3.42 59.32
C GLN A 171 -3.84 -2.81 60.37
N MET A 172 -4.07 -1.55 60.75
CA MET A 172 -3.54 -1.04 62.01
C MET A 172 -4.39 -1.64 63.13
N GLY A 173 -3.82 -2.64 63.81
CA GLY A 173 -4.33 -3.13 65.07
C GLY A 173 -3.66 -2.41 66.24
N ARG A 174 -4.53 -2.09 67.21
CA ARG A 174 -4.29 -1.62 68.61
C ARG A 174 -4.18 -0.13 68.83
#